data_AF-A0AAJ1UPU4-F1
#
_entry.id   AF-A0AAJ1UPU4-F1
#
_cell.length_a   1.000
_cell.length_b   1.000
_cell.length_c   1.000
_cell.angle_alpha   90.00
_cell.angle_beta   90.00
_cell.angle_gamma   90.00
#
_symmetry.space_group_name_H-M   'P 1'
#
loop_
_entity.id
_entity.type
_entity.pdbx_description
1 polymer ?
#
loop_
_entity_poly.entity_id
_entity_poly.type
_entity_poly.pdbx_seq_one_letter_code
_entity_poly.pdbx_strand_id
1 'polypeptide(L)'
;MSGSLDWDSNTNTTENSCKTVQCDCLTFWEIYQQEAIKRVSNLKSANHYKLEPGYEARARRIASVYARIYLEQEISGTKLFRGRYYWMGLGAFASKTVAAIFKHGLTAWGYKWAPVISGAIGGVLTAPVINSMIRDPVHSFAKGNLWLFMDIAPWHYAWSASSASFKNCMKARKVSGFKHIKKEVENLPWSNSLSVIKQLGWTDQIEEGFGYLPDIENTFKRAGKTRNDNFKTASKNLFDHLMAIAVQEQYNILQELVWKEWKVQKQASLQRITGLPDSTLVLTSDYGVDAVKPNKQGQYKGRHAGVLSQLPETVYSEPLEGTQVEVYDSRIKWIKVAASKYHRLMQSDKGRDFLEKELGVISGWGDSKAEFKVGKDSNDGKI
;
A
#
# COMPACT_ATOMS: atom_id res chain seq x y z
N MET A 1 16.54 9.58 12.53
CA MET A 1 16.35 10.71 11.57
C MET A 1 16.19 11.98 12.39
N SER A 2 16.97 13.03 12.08
CA SER A 2 17.05 14.30 12.84
C SER A 2 16.73 15.54 11.99
N GLY A 3 16.44 15.39 10.69
CA GLY A 3 16.02 16.49 9.83
C GLY A 3 14.80 17.20 10.40
N SER A 4 14.89 18.53 10.47
CA SER A 4 13.82 19.41 10.94
C SER A 4 13.22 20.17 9.76
N LEU A 5 11.90 20.33 9.79
CA LEU A 5 11.16 21.23 8.89
C LEU A 5 10.99 22.61 9.54
N ASP A 6 11.87 22.98 10.48
CA ASP A 6 11.86 24.29 11.12
C ASP A 6 11.94 25.35 10.02
N TRP A 7 10.84 26.05 9.88
CA TRP A 7 10.62 27.04 8.86
C TRP A 7 10.33 28.35 9.59
N ASP A 8 11.22 29.32 9.40
CA ASP A 8 11.14 30.62 10.04
C ASP A 8 10.61 31.67 9.07
N SER A 9 9.60 32.42 9.50
CA SER A 9 9.27 33.72 8.91
C SER A 9 9.26 34.79 9.98
N ASN A 10 9.85 35.91 9.63
CA ASN A 10 9.73 37.13 10.41
C ASN A 10 8.28 37.66 10.33
N THR A 11 7.78 38.14 11.45
CA THR A 11 6.57 38.98 11.52
C THR A 11 6.82 40.29 10.77
N ASN A 12 5.76 40.97 10.35
CA ASN A 12 5.90 42.30 9.78
C ASN A 12 6.36 43.31 10.83
N THR A 13 7.07 44.34 10.39
CA THR A 13 7.51 45.47 11.23
C THR A 13 6.40 46.48 11.51
N THR A 14 5.19 46.26 10.98
CA THR A 14 4.04 47.15 11.11
C THR A 14 2.95 46.49 11.93
N GLU A 15 2.49 47.18 12.97
CA GLU A 15 1.40 46.75 13.85
C GLU A 15 0.12 46.49 13.04
N ASN A 16 -0.63 45.44 13.40
CA ASN A 16 -1.87 45.00 12.73
C ASN A 16 -1.75 44.65 11.23
N SER A 17 -0.56 44.29 10.76
CA SER A 17 -0.36 43.84 9.37
C SER A 17 -0.16 42.32 9.26
N CYS A 18 -0.65 41.75 8.17
CA CYS A 18 -0.47 40.34 7.84
C CYS A 18 0.65 40.16 6.81
N LYS A 19 1.49 39.15 6.99
CA LYS A 19 2.44 38.68 5.98
C LYS A 19 1.98 37.34 5.45
N THR A 20 1.66 37.27 4.16
CA THR A 20 1.41 35.97 3.53
C THR A 20 2.72 35.23 3.45
N VAL A 21 2.70 34.01 3.99
CA VAL A 21 3.81 33.11 3.87
C VAL A 21 3.45 32.00 2.89
N GLN A 22 4.28 31.86 1.86
CA GLN A 22 4.20 30.80 0.87
C GLN A 22 5.27 29.75 1.17
N CYS A 23 4.86 28.52 1.45
CA CYS A 23 5.77 27.37 1.37
C CYS A 23 6.02 27.08 -0.11
N ASP A 24 7.28 26.95 -0.51
CA ASP A 24 7.59 26.51 -1.87
C ASP A 24 7.14 25.05 -2.08
N CYS A 25 6.99 24.67 -3.36
CA CYS A 25 6.46 23.35 -3.70
C CYS A 25 7.31 22.18 -3.19
N LEU A 26 8.63 22.34 -3.05
CA LEU A 26 9.47 21.25 -2.54
C LEU A 26 9.25 21.09 -1.03
N THR A 27 9.24 22.20 -0.28
CA THR A 27 8.93 22.20 1.15
C THR A 27 7.54 21.60 1.41
N PHE A 28 6.54 21.92 0.58
CA PHE A 28 5.22 21.30 0.63
C PHE A 28 5.28 19.77 0.52
N TRP A 29 6.06 19.21 -0.40
CA TRP A 29 6.24 17.76 -0.53
C TRP A 29 7.06 17.14 0.58
N GLU A 30 8.06 17.85 1.09
CA GLU A 30 8.89 17.37 2.19
C GLU A 30 8.09 17.15 3.48
N ILE A 31 7.11 18.01 3.78
CA ILE A 31 6.16 17.82 4.89
C ILE A 31 5.47 16.46 4.79
N TYR A 32 4.83 16.16 3.67
CA TYR A 32 4.06 14.91 3.53
C TYR A 32 4.93 13.67 3.37
N GLN A 33 6.14 13.81 2.81
CA GLN A 33 7.10 12.71 2.79
C GLN A 33 7.59 12.39 4.21
N GLN A 34 7.83 13.40 5.05
CA GLN A 34 8.20 13.19 6.45
C GLN A 34 7.08 12.47 7.21
N GLU A 35 5.82 12.85 6.99
CA GLU A 35 4.66 12.19 7.59
C GLU A 35 4.55 10.72 7.19
N ALA A 36 4.73 10.39 5.90
CA ALA A 36 4.78 9.00 5.45
C ALA A 36 5.89 8.21 6.17
N ILE A 37 7.11 8.77 6.27
CA ILE A 37 8.22 8.14 6.99
C ILE A 37 7.86 7.88 8.46
N LYS A 38 7.25 8.84 9.15
CA LYS A 38 6.83 8.71 10.55
C LYS A 38 5.84 7.55 10.74
N ARG A 39 4.87 7.37 9.83
CA ARG A 39 3.84 6.32 9.95
C ARG A 39 4.38 4.89 9.98
N VAL A 40 5.52 4.65 9.35
CA VAL A 40 6.18 3.32 9.36
C VAL A 40 7.39 3.26 10.30
N SER A 41 7.54 4.27 11.15
CA SER A 41 8.65 4.38 12.09
C SER A 41 8.17 4.31 13.55
N ASN A 42 9.08 3.94 14.43
CA ASN A 42 8.92 4.03 15.87
C ASN A 42 9.53 5.33 16.39
N LEU A 43 8.81 6.02 17.26
CA LEU A 43 9.36 7.10 18.06
C LEU A 43 10.39 6.54 19.04
N LYS A 44 11.60 7.12 19.08
CA LYS A 44 12.68 6.73 20.00
C LYS A 44 12.83 7.72 21.16
N SER A 45 12.92 9.00 20.84
CA SER A 45 13.02 10.09 21.82
C SER A 45 12.73 11.42 21.14
N ALA A 46 12.02 12.34 21.81
CA ALA A 46 11.63 13.64 21.23
C ALA A 46 11.10 13.49 19.78
N ASN A 47 11.74 14.12 18.80
CA ASN A 47 11.40 14.04 17.36
C ASN A 47 12.26 13.01 16.58
N HIS A 48 12.93 12.08 17.24
CA HIS A 48 13.74 11.06 16.59
C HIS A 48 12.94 9.80 16.29
N TYR A 49 12.79 9.51 15.00
CA TYR A 49 12.14 8.31 14.50
C TYR A 49 13.16 7.29 13.96
N LYS A 50 12.88 6.01 14.20
CA LYS A 50 13.60 4.86 13.61
C LYS A 50 12.60 3.96 12.92
N LEU A 51 12.85 3.63 11.66
CA LEU A 51 12.01 2.75 10.84
C LEU A 51 11.70 1.42 11.56
N GLU A 52 10.46 0.91 11.44
CA GLU A 52 10.05 -0.37 12.03
C GLU A 52 10.82 -1.54 11.39
N PRO A 53 11.73 -2.23 12.12
CA PRO A 53 12.70 -3.15 11.52
C PRO A 53 12.14 -4.48 11.00
N GLY A 54 10.89 -4.85 11.30
CA GLY A 54 10.31 -6.08 10.75
C GLY A 54 9.42 -5.86 9.54
N TYR A 55 9.63 -6.66 8.51
CA TYR A 55 8.84 -6.62 7.27
C TYR A 55 7.35 -6.83 7.50
N GLU A 56 6.98 -7.83 8.30
CA GLU A 56 5.57 -8.08 8.64
C GLU A 56 4.93 -6.88 9.33
N ALA A 57 5.57 -6.37 10.39
CA ALA A 57 5.05 -5.25 11.15
C ALA A 57 4.92 -3.99 10.28
N ARG A 58 5.93 -3.73 9.43
CA ARG A 58 5.88 -2.61 8.48
C ARG A 58 4.74 -2.77 7.46
N ALA A 59 4.54 -3.96 6.89
CA ALA A 59 3.45 -4.23 5.97
C ALA A 59 2.07 -4.07 6.63
N ARG A 60 1.93 -4.44 7.92
CA ARG A 60 0.72 -4.17 8.72
C ARG A 60 0.49 -2.68 8.95
N ARG A 61 1.56 -1.92 9.26
CA ARG A 61 1.47 -0.45 9.39
C ARG A 61 1.07 0.21 8.08
N ILE A 62 1.62 -0.21 6.96
CA ILE A 62 1.24 0.28 5.63
C ILE A 62 -0.23 -0.02 5.33
N ALA A 63 -0.67 -1.26 5.58
CA ALA A 63 -2.09 -1.63 5.45
C ALA A 63 -3.00 -0.76 6.33
N SER A 64 -2.56 -0.49 7.57
CA SER A 64 -3.26 0.41 8.51
C SER A 64 -3.37 1.83 7.96
N VAL A 65 -2.27 2.40 7.44
CA VAL A 65 -2.30 3.75 6.85
C VAL A 65 -3.22 3.79 5.64
N TYR A 66 -3.17 2.81 4.74
CA TYR A 66 -4.08 2.75 3.59
C TYR A 66 -5.54 2.68 4.01
N ALA A 67 -5.86 1.86 5.01
CA ALA A 67 -7.19 1.83 5.59
C ALA A 67 -7.59 3.20 6.19
N ARG A 68 -6.68 3.86 6.91
CA ARG A 68 -6.92 5.20 7.47
C ARG A 68 -7.11 6.27 6.39
N ILE A 69 -6.36 6.22 5.28
CA ILE A 69 -6.55 7.13 4.14
C ILE A 69 -7.95 6.94 3.54
N TYR A 70 -8.35 5.69 3.24
CA TYR A 70 -9.70 5.40 2.75
C TYR A 70 -10.79 5.89 3.73
N LEU A 71 -10.58 5.65 5.04
CA LEU A 71 -11.51 6.01 6.10
C LEU A 71 -11.51 7.51 6.47
N GLU A 72 -10.62 8.30 5.86
CA GLU A 72 -10.41 9.72 6.14
C GLU A 72 -10.00 9.98 7.61
N GLN A 73 -9.11 9.13 8.13
CA GLN A 73 -8.56 9.15 9.49
C GLN A 73 -7.10 9.61 9.55
N GLU A 74 -6.47 9.89 8.40
CA GLU A 74 -5.13 10.46 8.32
C GLU A 74 -5.14 11.99 8.39
N ILE A 75 -3.94 12.59 8.40
CA ILE A 75 -3.77 14.04 8.41
C ILE A 75 -4.59 14.72 7.32
N SER A 76 -5.27 15.81 7.68
CA SER A 76 -6.16 16.57 6.81
C SER A 76 -7.33 15.77 6.19
N GLY A 77 -7.59 14.55 6.69
CA GLY A 77 -8.72 13.74 6.27
C GLY A 77 -10.07 14.37 6.67
N THR A 78 -11.08 14.20 5.83
CA THR A 78 -12.44 14.67 6.11
C THR A 78 -13.43 13.53 5.98
N LYS A 79 -14.11 13.17 7.08
CA LYS A 79 -15.09 12.05 7.11
C LYS A 79 -16.19 12.14 6.04
N LEU A 80 -16.51 13.35 5.57
CA LEU A 80 -17.41 13.60 4.45
C LEU A 80 -16.99 12.84 3.17
N PHE A 81 -15.68 12.70 2.95
CA PHE A 81 -15.12 12.09 1.76
C PHE A 81 -14.75 10.61 1.90
N ARG A 82 -15.22 9.95 2.97
CA ARG A 82 -14.89 8.53 3.22
C ARG A 82 -15.14 7.68 1.98
N GLY A 83 -14.07 7.11 1.45
CA GLY A 83 -14.05 6.26 0.26
C GLY A 83 -13.64 6.95 -1.05
N ARG A 84 -13.32 8.25 -1.07
CA ARG A 84 -12.82 8.94 -2.28
C ARG A 84 -11.50 8.33 -2.78
N TYR A 85 -10.63 7.93 -1.84
CA TYR A 85 -9.37 7.27 -2.13
C TYR A 85 -9.58 5.76 -2.28
N TYR A 86 -10.28 5.41 -3.35
CA TYR A 86 -10.91 4.11 -3.51
C TYR A 86 -9.89 2.97 -3.59
N TRP A 87 -8.74 3.20 -4.23
CA TRP A 87 -7.62 2.25 -4.28
C TRP A 87 -7.02 1.98 -2.90
N MET A 88 -6.96 2.97 -2.00
CA MET A 88 -6.37 2.78 -0.66
C MET A 88 -7.14 1.73 0.15
N GLY A 89 -8.46 1.62 -0.02
CA GLY A 89 -9.22 0.54 0.62
C GLY A 89 -8.83 -0.85 0.08
N LEU A 90 -8.72 -1.01 -1.24
CA LEU A 90 -8.29 -2.27 -1.85
C LEU A 90 -6.81 -2.60 -1.51
N GLY A 91 -5.94 -1.58 -1.58
CA GLY A 91 -4.53 -1.65 -1.26
C GLY A 91 -4.28 -2.05 0.19
N ALA A 92 -5.13 -1.64 1.14
CA ALA A 92 -5.03 -2.08 2.53
C ALA A 92 -5.17 -3.60 2.67
N PHE A 93 -6.15 -4.19 1.97
CA PHE A 93 -6.33 -5.65 1.95
C PHE A 93 -5.16 -6.36 1.27
N ALA A 94 -4.64 -5.81 0.16
CA ALA A 94 -3.48 -6.35 -0.53
C ALA A 94 -2.20 -6.29 0.33
N SER A 95 -1.92 -5.16 0.99
CA SER A 95 -0.75 -4.99 1.87
C SER A 95 -0.83 -5.89 3.11
N LYS A 96 -2.03 -6.16 3.64
CA LYS A 96 -2.24 -7.17 4.68
C LYS A 96 -1.82 -8.56 4.19
N THR A 97 -2.22 -8.97 2.98
CA THR A 97 -1.80 -10.28 2.44
C THR A 97 -0.27 -10.39 2.34
N VAL A 98 0.41 -9.30 1.99
CA VAL A 98 1.88 -9.23 2.02
C VAL A 98 2.44 -9.46 3.43
N ALA A 99 1.84 -8.89 4.47
CA ALA A 99 2.25 -9.16 5.85
C ALA A 99 2.09 -10.65 6.23
N ALA A 100 1.02 -11.31 5.77
CA ALA A 100 0.85 -12.76 5.92
C ALA A 100 1.99 -13.53 5.25
N ILE A 101 2.34 -13.15 4.02
CA ILE A 101 3.45 -13.74 3.27
C ILE A 101 4.78 -13.53 3.99
N PHE A 102 5.03 -12.37 4.62
CA PHE A 102 6.25 -12.18 5.41
C PHE A 102 6.28 -13.04 6.67
N LYS A 103 5.16 -13.09 7.40
CA LYS A 103 5.03 -13.91 8.61
C LYS A 103 5.30 -15.37 8.28
N HIS A 104 4.58 -15.91 7.29
CA HIS A 104 4.71 -17.31 6.90
C HIS A 104 6.00 -17.56 6.13
N GLY A 105 6.34 -16.74 5.13
CA GLY A 105 7.56 -16.78 4.30
C GLY A 105 8.85 -16.99 5.11
N LEU A 106 9.07 -16.13 6.09
CA LEU A 106 10.28 -16.17 6.91
C LEU A 106 10.27 -17.32 7.94
N THR A 107 9.11 -17.65 8.52
CA THR A 107 9.02 -18.64 9.61
C THR A 107 8.75 -20.08 9.14
N ALA A 108 8.02 -20.26 8.05
CA ALA A 108 7.59 -21.56 7.53
C ALA A 108 8.42 -22.02 6.31
N TRP A 109 8.83 -21.12 5.41
CA TRP A 109 9.44 -21.51 4.12
C TRP A 109 10.98 -21.57 4.17
N GLY A 110 11.62 -20.72 4.99
CA GLY A 110 13.09 -20.67 5.09
C GLY A 110 13.77 -21.86 5.78
N TYR A 111 13.05 -22.70 6.53
CA TYR A 111 13.65 -23.82 7.27
C TYR A 111 12.96 -25.19 7.03
N LYS A 112 11.66 -25.23 6.70
CA LYS A 112 10.92 -26.51 6.59
C LYS A 112 10.79 -27.07 5.17
N TRP A 113 10.94 -26.23 4.13
CA TRP A 113 10.68 -26.62 2.73
C TRP A 113 11.93 -26.80 1.85
N ALA A 114 13.11 -26.41 2.33
CA ALA A 114 14.37 -26.69 1.62
C ALA A 114 14.54 -28.17 1.19
N PRO A 115 14.12 -29.17 2.00
CA PRO A 115 14.17 -30.58 1.59
C PRO A 115 13.16 -30.94 0.49
N VAL A 116 11.96 -30.36 0.49
CA VAL A 116 10.89 -30.69 -0.46
C VAL A 116 11.16 -30.09 -1.84
N ILE A 117 11.66 -28.85 -1.89
CA ILE A 117 12.10 -28.23 -3.14
C ILE A 117 13.30 -29.01 -3.69
N SER A 118 14.31 -29.31 -2.86
CA SER A 118 15.44 -30.15 -3.27
C SER A 118 14.96 -31.47 -3.90
N GLY A 119 13.98 -32.15 -3.30
CA GLY A 119 13.37 -33.37 -3.86
C GLY A 119 12.64 -33.16 -5.20
N ALA A 120 11.88 -32.07 -5.35
CA ALA A 120 11.11 -31.78 -6.57
C ALA A 120 11.96 -31.42 -7.80
N ILE A 121 13.19 -30.93 -7.59
CA ILE A 121 14.19 -30.63 -8.64
C ILE A 121 15.35 -31.63 -8.64
N GLY A 122 15.13 -32.85 -8.14
CA GLY A 122 16.08 -33.96 -8.28
C GLY A 122 17.40 -33.82 -7.51
N GLY A 123 17.43 -33.03 -6.43
CA GLY A 123 18.60 -32.88 -5.55
C GLY A 123 19.73 -32.01 -6.12
N VAL A 124 19.52 -31.34 -7.25
CA VAL A 124 20.58 -30.61 -7.98
C VAL A 124 20.97 -29.29 -7.29
N LEU A 125 20.09 -28.70 -6.49
CA LEU A 125 20.36 -27.44 -5.79
C LEU A 125 20.60 -27.65 -4.30
N THR A 126 21.65 -27.01 -3.78
CA THR A 126 22.02 -27.10 -2.36
C THR A 126 21.08 -26.26 -1.49
N ALA A 127 20.93 -26.64 -0.21
CA ALA A 127 20.09 -25.90 0.75
C ALA A 127 20.40 -24.39 0.83
N PRO A 128 21.66 -23.91 0.74
CA PRO A 128 21.97 -22.48 0.66
C PRO A 128 21.35 -21.78 -0.55
N VAL A 129 21.33 -22.43 -1.72
CA VAL A 129 20.74 -21.87 -2.96
C VAL A 129 19.22 -21.81 -2.85
N ILE A 130 18.60 -22.84 -2.27
CA ILE A 130 17.15 -22.87 -2.05
C ILE A 130 16.75 -21.79 -1.03
N ASN A 131 17.52 -21.62 0.04
CA ASN A 131 17.29 -20.56 1.02
C ASN A 131 17.45 -19.17 0.40
N SER A 132 18.41 -18.94 -0.50
CA SER A 132 18.52 -17.65 -1.20
C SER A 132 17.34 -17.40 -2.14
N MET A 133 16.81 -18.44 -2.81
CA MET A 133 15.63 -18.33 -3.67
C MET A 133 14.32 -18.01 -2.91
N ILE A 134 14.31 -18.14 -1.58
CA ILE A 134 13.17 -17.77 -0.72
C ILE A 134 13.42 -16.42 -0.03
N ARG A 135 14.63 -16.21 0.50
CA ARG A 135 15.01 -14.98 1.22
C ARG A 135 15.07 -13.76 0.30
N ASP A 136 15.74 -13.88 -0.85
CA ASP A 136 15.95 -12.74 -1.74
C ASP A 136 14.63 -12.14 -2.22
N PRO A 137 13.64 -12.94 -2.69
CA PRO A 137 12.36 -12.37 -3.04
C PRO A 137 11.60 -11.74 -1.87
N VAL A 138 11.73 -12.26 -0.64
CA VAL A 138 11.15 -11.61 0.55
C VAL A 138 11.75 -10.22 0.76
N HIS A 139 13.07 -10.06 0.57
CA HIS A 139 13.72 -8.74 0.59
C HIS A 139 13.20 -7.83 -0.54
N SER A 140 13.00 -8.38 -1.75
CA SER A 140 12.46 -7.63 -2.89
C SER A 140 11.02 -7.17 -2.65
N PHE A 141 10.16 -8.02 -2.09
CA PHE A 141 8.80 -7.66 -1.70
C PHE A 141 8.78 -6.63 -0.56
N ALA A 142 9.69 -6.74 0.43
CA ALA A 142 9.80 -5.77 1.51
C ALA A 142 10.25 -4.40 0.99
N LYS A 143 11.22 -4.38 0.08
CA LYS A 143 11.65 -3.19 -0.66
C LYS A 143 10.49 -2.58 -1.44
N GLY A 144 9.78 -3.40 -2.22
CA GLY A 144 8.62 -2.96 -3.00
C GLY A 144 7.52 -2.35 -2.12
N ASN A 145 7.17 -3.02 -1.01
CA ASN A 145 6.16 -2.54 -0.07
C ASN A 145 6.55 -1.20 0.58
N LEU A 146 7.81 -1.03 0.99
CA LEU A 146 8.30 0.24 1.55
C LEU A 146 8.25 1.37 0.51
N TRP A 147 8.83 1.19 -0.67
CA TRP A 147 8.99 2.27 -1.65
C TRP A 147 7.69 2.62 -2.37
N LEU A 148 6.80 1.65 -2.56
CA LEU A 148 5.43 1.89 -3.01
C LEU A 148 4.69 2.77 -2.01
N PHE A 149 4.80 2.49 -0.71
CA PHE A 149 4.21 3.33 0.32
C PHE A 149 4.81 4.74 0.35
N MET A 150 6.14 4.86 0.23
CA MET A 150 6.83 6.17 0.18
C MET A 150 6.45 6.99 -1.04
N ASP A 151 6.08 6.35 -2.15
CA ASP A 151 5.52 7.02 -3.32
C ASP A 151 4.09 7.50 -3.06
N ILE A 152 3.19 6.58 -2.72
CA ILE A 152 1.75 6.83 -2.85
C ILE A 152 1.13 7.62 -1.71
N ALA A 153 1.58 7.42 -0.46
CA ALA A 153 0.95 8.06 0.70
C ALA A 153 1.09 9.60 0.70
N PRO A 154 2.26 10.19 0.36
CA PRO A 154 2.39 11.65 0.31
C PRO A 154 1.47 12.33 -0.71
N TRP A 155 1.18 11.69 -1.86
CA TRP A 155 0.23 12.23 -2.84
C TRP A 155 -1.17 12.40 -2.21
N HIS A 156 -1.62 11.41 -1.43
CA HIS A 156 -2.91 11.42 -0.75
C HIS A 156 -2.97 12.47 0.37
N TYR A 157 -1.90 12.60 1.16
CA TYR A 157 -1.83 13.61 2.21
C TYR A 157 -1.86 15.04 1.64
N ALA A 158 -1.08 15.27 0.58
CA ALA A 158 -1.02 16.56 -0.09
C ALA A 158 -2.38 16.99 -0.67
N TRP A 159 -3.09 16.07 -1.33
CA TRP A 159 -4.43 16.36 -1.85
C TRP A 159 -5.42 16.68 -0.72
N SER A 160 -5.43 15.86 0.34
CA SER A 160 -6.30 16.06 1.50
C SER A 160 -6.06 17.41 2.17
N ALA A 161 -4.80 17.85 2.23
CA ALA A 161 -4.45 19.13 2.85
C ALA A 161 -4.80 20.35 2.00
N SER A 162 -4.52 20.29 0.70
CA SER A 162 -4.88 21.35 -0.24
C SER A 162 -4.80 20.84 -1.68
N SER A 163 -5.96 20.55 -2.28
CA SER A 163 -6.03 20.15 -3.69
C SER A 163 -5.56 21.26 -4.64
N ALA A 164 -5.67 22.53 -4.23
CA ALA A 164 -5.12 23.67 -4.97
C ALA A 164 -3.58 23.66 -4.97
N SER A 165 -2.96 23.53 -3.80
CA SER A 165 -1.50 23.45 -3.68
C SER A 165 -0.95 22.19 -4.35
N PHE A 166 -1.65 21.06 -4.20
CA PHE A 166 -1.32 19.82 -4.90
C PHE A 166 -1.21 20.04 -6.41
N LYS A 167 -2.24 20.62 -7.04
CA LYS A 167 -2.27 20.85 -8.50
C LYS A 167 -1.13 21.76 -8.95
N ASN A 168 -0.88 22.83 -8.21
CA ASN A 168 0.20 23.76 -8.53
C ASN A 168 1.60 23.16 -8.33
N CYS A 169 1.75 22.20 -7.41
CA CYS A 169 3.05 21.68 -6.99
C CYS A 169 3.37 20.26 -7.44
N MET A 170 2.42 19.50 -8.02
CA MET A 170 2.63 18.06 -8.27
C MET A 170 3.84 17.74 -9.14
N LYS A 171 4.07 18.55 -10.19
CA LYS A 171 5.20 18.36 -11.12
C LYS A 171 6.56 18.70 -10.49
N ALA A 172 6.57 19.44 -9.38
CA ALA A 172 7.78 19.78 -8.66
C ALA A 172 8.24 18.67 -7.69
N ARG A 173 7.39 17.69 -7.33
CA ARG A 173 7.79 16.62 -6.42
C ARG A 173 8.93 15.82 -7.03
N LYS A 174 10.09 15.82 -6.36
CA LYS A 174 11.25 15.00 -6.73
C LYS A 174 12.24 14.95 -5.58
N VAL A 175 12.53 13.76 -5.04
CA VAL A 175 13.43 13.59 -3.88
C VAL A 175 14.81 14.21 -4.12
N SER A 176 15.33 14.14 -5.34
CA SER A 176 16.64 14.73 -5.66
C SER A 176 16.73 16.23 -5.40
N GLY A 177 15.59 16.95 -5.44
CA GLY A 177 15.48 18.38 -5.20
C GLY A 177 15.11 18.77 -3.76
N PHE A 178 14.80 17.80 -2.89
CA PHE A 178 14.51 18.05 -1.48
C PHE A 178 15.69 18.72 -0.77
N LYS A 179 15.39 19.65 0.14
CA LYS A 179 16.37 20.51 0.82
C LYS A 179 16.56 20.12 2.27
N HIS A 180 15.48 19.81 2.96
CA HIS A 180 15.42 19.64 4.42
C HIS A 180 15.50 18.17 4.84
N ILE A 181 14.85 17.27 4.11
CA ILE A 181 14.75 15.85 4.50
C ILE A 181 15.38 14.87 3.50
N LYS A 182 16.10 15.37 2.50
CA LYS A 182 16.69 14.54 1.44
C LYS A 182 17.54 13.41 2.00
N LYS A 183 18.41 13.72 2.97
CA LYS A 183 19.28 12.74 3.62
C LYS A 183 18.48 11.68 4.36
N GLU A 184 17.40 12.07 5.04
CA GLU A 184 16.50 11.17 5.75
C GLU A 184 15.83 10.17 4.80
N VAL A 185 15.38 10.63 3.64
CA VAL A 185 14.81 9.76 2.60
C VAL A 185 15.89 8.86 1.99
N GLU A 186 17.08 9.39 1.68
CA GLU A 186 18.21 8.63 1.13
C GLU A 186 18.82 7.64 2.14
N ASN A 187 18.59 7.83 3.44
CA ASN A 187 18.96 6.91 4.51
C ASN A 187 17.94 5.78 4.70
N LEU A 188 16.78 5.81 4.03
CA LEU A 188 15.87 4.68 4.07
C LEU A 188 16.48 3.45 3.37
N PRO A 189 16.14 2.24 3.81
CA PRO A 189 16.61 1.02 3.19
C PRO A 189 16.30 0.96 1.69
N TRP A 190 17.24 0.46 0.92
CA TRP A 190 17.18 0.37 -0.54
C TRP A 190 16.95 1.72 -1.25
N SER A 191 17.51 2.82 -0.75
CA SER A 191 17.39 4.15 -1.38
C SER A 191 17.92 4.25 -2.82
N ASN A 192 18.72 3.29 -3.28
CA ASN A 192 19.05 3.13 -4.70
C ASN A 192 17.79 2.98 -5.58
N SER A 193 16.68 2.50 -5.00
CA SER A 193 15.36 2.43 -5.64
C SER A 193 14.86 3.79 -6.15
N LEU A 194 15.24 4.91 -5.50
CA LEU A 194 14.85 6.26 -5.91
C LEU A 194 15.22 6.56 -7.37
N SER A 195 16.38 6.09 -7.83
CA SER A 195 16.80 6.28 -9.22
C SER A 195 15.92 5.52 -10.22
N VAL A 196 15.39 4.37 -9.81
CA VAL A 196 14.55 3.48 -10.62
C VAL A 196 13.12 4.01 -10.72
N ILE A 197 12.57 4.49 -9.60
CA ILE A 197 11.18 5.01 -9.50
C ILE A 197 11.09 6.53 -9.71
N LYS A 198 11.94 7.05 -10.59
CA LYS A 198 11.92 8.47 -11.01
C LYS A 198 11.92 9.46 -9.84
N GLN A 199 12.62 9.14 -8.75
CA GLN A 199 12.78 9.98 -7.55
C GLN A 199 11.44 10.33 -6.86
N LEU A 200 10.47 9.40 -6.88
CA LEU A 200 9.10 9.60 -6.38
C LEU A 200 8.39 10.80 -7.04
N GLY A 201 8.78 11.09 -8.28
CA GLY A 201 8.28 12.22 -9.04
C GLY A 201 6.94 11.95 -9.69
N TRP A 202 6.39 13.01 -10.27
CA TRP A 202 5.14 13.00 -11.01
C TRP A 202 5.12 11.96 -12.16
N THR A 203 3.93 11.41 -12.41
CA THR A 203 3.60 10.51 -13.52
C THR A 203 2.20 10.86 -14.06
N ASP A 204 1.93 10.48 -15.31
CA ASP A 204 0.60 10.67 -15.92
C ASP A 204 -0.50 9.97 -15.10
N GLN A 205 -0.21 8.81 -14.52
CA GLN A 205 -1.17 8.06 -13.70
C GLN A 205 -1.52 8.76 -12.39
N ILE A 206 -0.58 9.50 -11.78
CA ILE A 206 -0.88 10.34 -10.62
C ILE A 206 -1.76 11.52 -11.03
N GLU A 207 -1.46 12.17 -12.16
CA GLU A 207 -2.29 13.27 -12.67
C GLU A 207 -3.70 12.82 -13.01
N GLU A 208 -3.84 11.70 -13.71
CA GLU A 208 -5.12 11.08 -14.06
C GLU A 208 -5.89 10.66 -12.79
N GLY A 209 -5.26 9.89 -11.91
CA GLY A 209 -5.91 9.35 -10.71
C GLY A 209 -6.43 10.43 -9.77
N PHE A 210 -5.64 11.48 -9.53
CA PHE A 210 -6.07 12.61 -8.70
C PHE A 210 -7.00 13.57 -9.46
N GLY A 211 -6.97 13.55 -10.80
CA GLY A 211 -7.88 14.30 -11.67
C GLY A 211 -9.37 13.94 -11.50
N TYR A 212 -9.68 12.72 -11.08
CA TYR A 212 -11.07 12.28 -10.81
C TYR A 212 -11.63 12.76 -9.46
N LEU A 213 -10.77 13.12 -8.52
CA LEU A 213 -11.18 13.45 -7.15
C LEU A 213 -12.13 14.65 -7.03
N PRO A 214 -11.99 15.76 -7.80
CA PRO A 214 -12.94 16.86 -7.76
C PRO A 214 -14.39 16.41 -8.02
N ASP A 215 -14.61 15.55 -9.00
CA ASP A 215 -15.96 15.07 -9.34
C ASP A 215 -16.51 14.11 -8.28
N ILE A 216 -15.66 13.24 -7.74
CA ILE A 216 -16.01 12.34 -6.63
C ILE A 216 -16.41 13.17 -5.40
N GLU A 217 -15.59 14.16 -5.03
CA GLU A 217 -15.83 15.03 -3.89
C GLU A 217 -17.09 15.88 -4.06
N ASN A 218 -17.31 16.45 -5.25
CA ASN A 218 -18.54 17.19 -5.56
C ASN A 218 -19.77 16.31 -5.46
N THR A 219 -19.67 15.05 -5.91
CA THR A 219 -20.75 14.07 -5.76
C THR A 219 -21.03 13.76 -4.29
N PHE A 220 -19.98 13.58 -3.48
CA PHE A 220 -20.10 13.25 -2.05
C PHE A 220 -20.62 14.42 -1.20
N LYS A 221 -20.45 15.67 -1.65
CA LYS A 221 -20.98 16.89 -1.00
C LYS A 221 -22.48 17.11 -1.22
N ARG A 222 -23.13 16.38 -2.14
CA ARG A 222 -24.54 16.65 -2.49
C ARG A 222 -25.46 16.49 -1.28
N ALA A 223 -26.13 17.59 -0.91
CA ALA A 223 -27.10 17.60 0.17
C ALA A 223 -28.33 16.74 -0.17
N GLY A 224 -28.93 16.11 0.85
CA GLY A 224 -30.16 15.32 0.72
C GLY A 224 -30.03 13.99 -0.04
N LYS A 225 -28.81 13.56 -0.39
CA LYS A 225 -28.54 12.26 -1.01
C LYS A 225 -27.99 11.27 0.01
N THR A 226 -28.41 10.02 -0.10
CA THR A 226 -27.85 8.96 0.74
C THR A 226 -26.41 8.68 0.31
N ARG A 227 -25.64 8.05 1.20
CA ARG A 227 -24.29 7.60 0.87
C ARG A 227 -24.28 6.62 -0.30
N ASN A 228 -25.29 5.76 -0.39
CA ASN A 228 -25.43 4.81 -1.49
C ASN A 228 -25.64 5.53 -2.83
N ASP A 229 -26.50 6.55 -2.87
CA ASP A 229 -26.75 7.34 -4.08
C ASP A 229 -25.47 8.03 -4.56
N ASN A 230 -24.65 8.53 -3.62
CA ASN A 230 -23.38 9.17 -3.93
C ASN A 230 -22.35 8.16 -4.47
N PHE A 231 -22.25 6.96 -3.89
CA PHE A 231 -21.38 5.90 -4.41
C PHE A 231 -21.80 5.41 -5.80
N LYS A 232 -23.11 5.27 -6.05
CA LYS A 232 -23.65 4.93 -7.36
C LYS A 232 -23.39 6.00 -8.40
N THR A 233 -23.57 7.27 -8.04
CA THR A 233 -23.33 8.40 -8.96
C THR A 233 -21.83 8.54 -9.27
N ALA A 234 -20.96 8.43 -8.26
CA ALA A 234 -19.51 8.53 -8.44
C ALA A 234 -18.88 7.22 -8.95
N SER A 235 -19.68 6.19 -9.24
CA SER A 235 -19.22 4.81 -9.46
C SER A 235 -18.11 4.71 -10.51
N LYS A 236 -18.31 5.33 -11.68
CA LYS A 236 -17.32 5.35 -12.76
C LYS A 236 -16.03 6.04 -12.32
N ASN A 237 -16.11 7.25 -11.78
CA ASN A 237 -14.93 8.00 -11.34
C ASN A 237 -14.18 7.31 -10.21
N LEU A 238 -14.88 6.65 -9.28
CA LEU A 238 -14.28 5.83 -8.22
C LEU A 238 -13.46 4.67 -8.82
N PHE A 239 -14.04 3.96 -9.80
CA PHE A 239 -13.36 2.84 -10.45
C PHE A 239 -12.17 3.31 -11.31
N ASP A 240 -12.32 4.39 -12.05
CA ASP A 240 -11.25 4.96 -12.88
C ASP A 240 -10.10 5.50 -12.01
N HIS A 241 -10.42 6.23 -10.94
CA HIS A 241 -9.45 6.61 -9.90
C HIS A 241 -8.68 5.40 -9.38
N LEU A 242 -9.41 4.33 -9.02
CA LEU A 242 -8.81 3.11 -8.52
C LEU A 242 -7.83 2.51 -9.52
N MET A 243 -8.24 2.40 -10.79
CA MET A 243 -7.41 1.81 -11.82
C MET A 243 -6.18 2.65 -12.17
N ALA A 244 -6.30 3.98 -12.20
CA ALA A 244 -5.16 4.87 -12.44
C ALA A 244 -4.08 4.70 -11.35
N ILE A 245 -4.49 4.70 -10.07
CA ILE A 245 -3.55 4.48 -8.96
C ILE A 245 -3.01 3.04 -8.96
N ALA A 246 -3.82 2.05 -9.32
CA ALA A 246 -3.36 0.68 -9.49
C ALA A 246 -2.24 0.60 -10.54
N VAL A 247 -2.36 1.29 -11.68
CA VAL A 247 -1.29 1.33 -12.70
C VAL A 247 -0.04 2.01 -12.15
N GLN A 248 -0.16 3.12 -11.43
CA GLN A 248 0.99 3.77 -10.79
C GLN A 248 1.75 2.77 -9.90
N GLU A 249 1.08 2.10 -8.99
CA GLU A 249 1.74 1.16 -8.09
C GLU A 249 2.29 -0.07 -8.83
N GLN A 250 1.52 -0.63 -9.77
CA GLN A 250 1.81 -1.94 -10.33
C GLN A 250 2.81 -1.88 -11.48
N TYR A 251 2.74 -0.83 -12.30
CA TYR A 251 3.65 -0.62 -13.44
C TYR A 251 4.85 0.23 -13.03
N ASN A 252 4.62 1.47 -12.60
CA ASN A 252 5.71 2.43 -12.39
C ASN A 252 6.59 2.09 -11.17
N ILE A 253 6.05 1.37 -10.18
CA ILE A 253 6.78 1.03 -8.95
C ILE A 253 7.12 -0.47 -8.87
N LEU A 254 6.12 -1.35 -8.74
CA LEU A 254 6.39 -2.77 -8.47
C LEU A 254 7.02 -3.52 -9.64
N GLN A 255 6.66 -3.20 -10.89
CA GLN A 255 7.29 -3.86 -12.03
C GLN A 255 8.80 -3.59 -12.02
N GLU A 256 9.17 -2.34 -11.77
CA GLU A 256 10.56 -1.89 -11.77
C GLU A 256 11.35 -2.39 -10.56
N LEU A 257 10.75 -2.33 -9.36
CA LEU A 257 11.45 -2.66 -8.12
C LEU A 257 11.45 -4.14 -7.77
N VAL A 258 10.43 -4.90 -8.18
CA VAL A 258 10.19 -6.26 -7.69
C VAL A 258 10.22 -7.24 -8.85
N TRP A 259 9.37 -7.04 -9.86
CA TRP A 259 9.09 -8.09 -10.85
C TRP A 259 10.15 -8.21 -11.95
N LYS A 260 11.02 -7.21 -12.17
CA LYS A 260 12.19 -7.32 -13.05
C LYS A 260 13.33 -8.16 -12.46
N GLU A 261 13.30 -8.47 -11.16
CA GLU A 261 14.35 -9.28 -10.54
C GLU A 261 14.18 -10.77 -10.87
N TRP A 262 15.18 -11.36 -11.51
CA TRP A 262 15.11 -12.75 -11.98
C TRP A 262 14.81 -13.77 -10.89
N LYS A 263 15.26 -13.53 -9.65
CA LYS A 263 15.00 -14.42 -8.50
C LYS A 263 13.51 -14.41 -8.13
N VAL A 264 12.88 -13.24 -8.19
CA VAL A 264 11.43 -13.09 -7.98
C VAL A 264 10.66 -13.78 -9.10
N GLN A 265 11.09 -13.63 -10.36
CA GLN A 265 10.45 -14.30 -11.51
C GLN A 265 10.52 -15.83 -11.40
N LYS A 266 11.65 -16.38 -10.97
CA LYS A 266 11.78 -17.83 -10.72
C LYS A 266 10.90 -18.30 -9.57
N GLN A 267 10.80 -17.55 -8.48
CA GLN A 267 9.87 -17.88 -7.40
C GLN A 267 8.41 -17.84 -7.87
N ALA A 268 8.01 -16.84 -8.64
CA ALA A 268 6.67 -16.75 -9.22
C ALA A 268 6.36 -17.95 -10.14
N SER A 269 7.35 -18.38 -10.93
CA SER A 269 7.24 -19.58 -11.75
C SER A 269 7.04 -20.84 -10.91
N LEU A 270 7.77 -20.97 -9.79
CA LEU A 270 7.62 -22.09 -8.86
C LEU A 270 6.25 -22.05 -8.17
N GLN A 271 5.78 -20.88 -7.72
CA GLN A 271 4.46 -20.70 -7.13
C GLN A 271 3.34 -21.14 -8.08
N ARG A 272 3.46 -20.85 -9.38
CA ARG A 272 2.46 -21.32 -10.37
C ARG A 272 2.38 -22.85 -10.45
N ILE A 273 3.53 -23.53 -10.30
CA ILE A 273 3.59 -25.00 -10.37
C ILE A 273 3.05 -25.61 -9.06
N THR A 274 3.39 -25.02 -7.91
CA THR A 274 3.08 -25.58 -6.59
C THR A 274 1.75 -25.12 -6.01
N GLY A 275 1.17 -24.03 -6.53
CA GLY A 275 0.01 -23.35 -5.95
C GLY A 275 0.30 -22.67 -4.61
N LEU A 276 1.57 -22.54 -4.23
CA LEU A 276 1.98 -22.13 -2.89
C LEU A 276 3.02 -21.00 -2.88
N PRO A 277 2.88 -19.98 -2.00
CA PRO A 277 1.75 -19.77 -1.09
C PRO A 277 0.47 -19.37 -1.87
N ASP A 278 -0.70 -19.57 -1.25
CA ASP A 278 -1.97 -19.15 -1.85
C ASP A 278 -1.93 -17.63 -2.10
N SER A 279 -2.07 -17.26 -3.37
CA SER A 279 -2.08 -15.88 -3.86
C SER A 279 -3.46 -15.23 -3.81
N THR A 280 -4.47 -15.87 -3.24
CA THR A 280 -5.82 -15.32 -3.12
C THR A 280 -5.80 -13.99 -2.37
N LEU A 281 -6.32 -12.94 -3.02
CA LEU A 281 -6.58 -11.67 -2.34
C LEU A 281 -7.81 -11.83 -1.44
N VAL A 282 -7.69 -11.47 -0.16
CA VAL A 282 -8.77 -11.60 0.84
C VAL A 282 -9.18 -10.22 1.33
N LEU A 283 -10.46 -9.86 1.14
CA LEU A 283 -11.05 -8.56 1.46
C LEU A 283 -11.68 -8.51 2.86
N THR A 284 -10.95 -9.01 3.85
CA THR A 284 -11.29 -8.95 5.29
C THR A 284 -10.07 -8.58 6.11
N SER A 285 -10.19 -8.37 7.41
CA SER A 285 -9.02 -8.22 8.30
C SER A 285 -8.39 -9.56 8.71
N ASP A 286 -8.97 -10.70 8.32
CA ASP A 286 -8.36 -12.02 8.50
C ASP A 286 -7.28 -12.30 7.45
N TYR A 287 -6.24 -13.04 7.81
CA TYR A 287 -5.15 -13.40 6.91
C TYR A 287 -5.43 -14.64 6.06
N GLY A 288 -6.19 -15.60 6.59
CA GLY A 288 -6.40 -16.90 5.96
C GLY A 288 -7.54 -16.89 4.96
N VAL A 289 -7.34 -17.53 3.82
CA VAL A 289 -8.37 -17.71 2.80
C VAL A 289 -9.58 -18.51 3.32
N ASP A 290 -9.36 -19.42 4.27
CA ASP A 290 -10.41 -20.23 4.90
C ASP A 290 -11.40 -19.41 5.73
N ALA A 291 -11.05 -18.16 6.07
CA ALA A 291 -11.96 -17.23 6.74
C ALA A 291 -13.06 -16.71 5.81
N VAL A 292 -12.89 -16.87 4.49
CA VAL A 292 -13.74 -16.26 3.45
C VAL A 292 -14.15 -17.20 2.34
N LYS A 293 -13.45 -18.31 2.12
CA LYS A 293 -13.87 -19.36 1.19
C LYS A 293 -14.71 -20.42 1.90
N PRO A 294 -15.80 -20.89 1.29
CA PRO A 294 -16.52 -22.03 1.83
C PRO A 294 -15.65 -23.29 1.73
N ASN A 295 -15.82 -24.21 2.68
CA ASN A 295 -15.19 -25.53 2.61
C ASN A 295 -15.77 -26.37 1.45
N LYS A 296 -15.26 -27.60 1.27
CA LYS A 296 -15.75 -28.54 0.25
C LYS A 296 -17.25 -28.87 0.37
N GLN A 297 -17.85 -28.65 1.54
CA GLN A 297 -19.29 -28.83 1.80
C GLN A 297 -20.11 -27.55 1.58
N GLY A 298 -19.51 -26.48 1.04
CA GLY A 298 -20.19 -25.21 0.81
C GLY A 298 -20.40 -24.35 2.06
N GLN A 299 -19.80 -24.72 3.20
CA GLN A 299 -19.98 -24.04 4.49
C GLN A 299 -18.86 -23.06 4.78
N TYR A 300 -19.22 -21.84 5.17
CA TYR A 300 -18.28 -20.86 5.69
C TYR A 300 -17.95 -21.14 7.16
N LYS A 301 -16.70 -20.84 7.57
CA LYS A 301 -16.22 -20.97 8.95
C LYS A 301 -15.70 -19.63 9.47
N GLY A 302 -15.52 -19.55 10.79
CA GLY A 302 -14.97 -18.36 11.45
C GLY A 302 -15.99 -17.24 11.68
N ARG A 303 -15.49 -16.07 12.08
CA ARG A 303 -16.31 -14.95 12.59
C ARG A 303 -17.27 -14.33 11.56
N HIS A 304 -17.10 -14.64 10.28
CA HIS A 304 -17.88 -14.09 9.18
C HIS A 304 -18.89 -15.05 8.57
N ALA A 305 -18.96 -16.30 9.04
CA ALA A 305 -19.77 -17.35 8.40
C ALA A 305 -21.24 -16.96 8.21
N GLY A 306 -21.83 -16.22 9.16
CA GLY A 306 -23.23 -15.79 9.11
C GLY A 306 -23.53 -14.64 8.14
N VAL A 307 -22.51 -13.96 7.60
CA VAL A 307 -22.69 -12.77 6.74
C VAL A 307 -22.18 -12.97 5.32
N LEU A 308 -21.18 -13.83 5.09
CA LEU A 308 -20.55 -14.00 3.77
C LEU A 308 -21.52 -14.40 2.66
N SER A 309 -22.48 -15.28 2.94
CA SER A 309 -23.50 -15.70 1.97
C SER A 309 -24.53 -14.61 1.64
N GLN A 310 -24.59 -13.53 2.42
CA GLN A 310 -25.53 -12.42 2.24
C GLN A 310 -24.93 -11.25 1.48
N LEU A 311 -23.62 -11.30 1.20
CA LEU A 311 -22.93 -10.26 0.45
C LEU A 311 -23.24 -10.40 -1.06
N PRO A 312 -23.26 -9.29 -1.81
CA PRO A 312 -23.54 -9.33 -3.24
C PRO A 312 -22.43 -9.97 -4.09
N GLU A 313 -21.27 -10.23 -3.49
CA GLU A 313 -20.08 -10.76 -4.13
C GLU A 313 -19.19 -11.43 -3.08
N THR A 314 -18.35 -12.35 -3.51
CA THR A 314 -17.32 -12.96 -2.67
C THR A 314 -16.27 -11.95 -2.24
N VAL A 315 -15.82 -12.03 -0.99
CA VAL A 315 -14.78 -11.15 -0.42
C VAL A 315 -13.38 -11.70 -0.65
N TYR A 316 -13.17 -12.38 -1.77
CA TYR A 316 -11.88 -12.87 -2.20
C TYR A 316 -11.75 -12.88 -3.73
N SER A 317 -10.50 -12.81 -4.21
CA SER A 317 -10.17 -12.93 -5.62
C SER A 317 -8.97 -13.83 -5.82
N GLU A 318 -9.19 -14.98 -6.43
CA GLU A 318 -8.13 -15.87 -6.90
C GLU A 318 -7.48 -15.29 -8.17
N PRO A 319 -6.19 -15.59 -8.43
CA PRO A 319 -5.61 -15.35 -9.73
C PRO A 319 -6.37 -16.08 -10.82
N LEU A 320 -6.44 -15.49 -12.00
CA LEU A 320 -6.98 -16.16 -13.17
C LEU A 320 -6.08 -17.34 -13.55
N GLU A 321 -6.67 -18.37 -14.17
CA GLU A 321 -5.89 -19.48 -14.71
C GLU A 321 -4.79 -18.96 -15.66
N GLY A 322 -3.58 -19.48 -15.50
CA GLY A 322 -2.42 -19.04 -16.29
C GLY A 322 -1.86 -17.66 -15.91
N THR A 323 -2.32 -17.03 -14.81
CA THR A 323 -1.77 -15.73 -14.38
C THR A 323 -0.26 -15.79 -14.13
N GLN A 324 0.49 -14.96 -14.83
CA GLN A 324 1.92 -14.71 -14.62
C GLN A 324 2.10 -13.41 -13.86
N VAL A 325 2.21 -13.47 -12.53
CA VAL A 325 2.26 -12.29 -11.66
C VAL A 325 3.47 -11.39 -11.92
N GLU A 326 4.55 -11.92 -12.48
CA GLU A 326 5.75 -11.18 -12.87
C GLU A 326 5.58 -10.40 -14.19
N VAL A 327 4.64 -10.83 -15.03
CA VAL A 327 4.33 -10.18 -16.31
C VAL A 327 3.23 -9.15 -16.06
N TYR A 328 3.55 -7.87 -16.26
CA TYR A 328 2.62 -6.77 -15.99
C TYR A 328 1.25 -6.97 -16.64
N ASP A 329 1.19 -7.27 -17.94
CA ASP A 329 -0.06 -7.42 -18.69
C ASP A 329 -0.91 -8.59 -18.18
N SER A 330 -0.29 -9.64 -17.65
CA SER A 330 -1.01 -10.73 -17.01
C SER A 330 -1.48 -10.34 -15.61
N ARG A 331 -0.63 -9.70 -14.81
CA ARG A 331 -0.94 -9.28 -13.44
C ARG A 331 -2.08 -8.25 -13.42
N ILE A 332 -2.07 -7.27 -14.31
CA ILE A 332 -3.08 -6.21 -14.36
C ILE A 332 -4.46 -6.75 -14.74
N LYS A 333 -4.56 -7.85 -15.49
CA LYS A 333 -5.84 -8.53 -15.75
C LYS A 333 -6.45 -9.09 -14.47
N TRP A 334 -5.66 -9.76 -13.63
CA TRP A 334 -6.13 -10.24 -12.34
C TRP A 334 -6.51 -9.08 -11.41
N ILE A 335 -5.70 -8.01 -11.36
CA ILE A 335 -6.02 -6.81 -10.56
C ILE A 335 -7.33 -6.18 -10.99
N LYS A 336 -7.61 -6.09 -12.31
CA LYS A 336 -8.90 -5.60 -12.81
C LYS A 336 -10.06 -6.44 -12.30
N VAL A 337 -9.94 -7.77 -12.27
CA VAL A 337 -10.98 -8.66 -11.74
C VAL A 337 -11.18 -8.44 -10.23
N ALA A 338 -10.08 -8.37 -9.47
CA ALA A 338 -10.13 -8.09 -8.04
C ALA A 338 -10.75 -6.72 -7.73
N ALA A 339 -10.38 -5.70 -8.50
CA ALA A 339 -10.92 -4.35 -8.42
C ALA A 339 -12.43 -4.34 -8.73
N SER A 340 -12.88 -5.06 -9.76
CA SER A 340 -14.31 -5.16 -10.08
C SER A 340 -15.11 -5.85 -8.98
N LYS A 341 -14.57 -6.89 -8.34
CA LYS A 341 -15.20 -7.54 -7.17
C LYS A 341 -15.32 -6.57 -5.99
N TYR A 342 -14.21 -5.92 -5.62
CA TYR A 342 -14.19 -4.90 -4.58
C TYR A 342 -15.18 -3.76 -4.88
N HIS A 343 -15.23 -3.32 -6.14
CA HIS A 343 -16.16 -2.29 -6.58
C HIS A 343 -17.61 -2.71 -6.40
N ARG A 344 -18.00 -3.92 -6.84
CA ARG A 344 -19.37 -4.45 -6.63
C ARG A 344 -19.76 -4.50 -5.15
N LEU A 345 -18.83 -4.90 -4.28
CA LEU A 345 -19.06 -4.89 -2.82
C LEU A 345 -19.31 -3.48 -2.31
N MET A 346 -18.45 -2.53 -2.67
CA MET A 346 -18.54 -1.13 -2.24
C MET A 346 -19.77 -0.38 -2.81
N GLN A 347 -20.34 -0.83 -3.93
CA GLN A 347 -21.57 -0.28 -4.52
C GLN A 347 -22.86 -0.77 -3.80
N SER A 348 -22.75 -1.74 -2.90
CA SER A 348 -23.85 -2.22 -2.06
C SER A 348 -23.71 -1.70 -0.64
N ASP A 349 -24.81 -1.33 0.02
CA ASP A 349 -24.78 -0.92 1.42
C ASP A 349 -24.21 -2.02 2.32
N LYS A 350 -24.72 -3.25 2.19
CA LYS A 350 -24.23 -4.40 2.96
C LYS A 350 -22.75 -4.71 2.70
N GLY A 351 -22.35 -4.70 1.43
CA GLY A 351 -20.97 -4.98 1.03
C GLY A 351 -19.99 -3.91 1.51
N ARG A 352 -20.37 -2.63 1.35
CA ARG A 352 -19.57 -1.49 1.81
C ARG A 352 -19.45 -1.46 3.32
N ASP A 353 -20.55 -1.64 4.05
CA ASP A 353 -20.51 -1.65 5.52
C ASP A 353 -19.62 -2.78 6.05
N PHE A 354 -19.68 -3.96 5.41
CA PHE A 354 -18.77 -5.06 5.73
C PHE A 354 -17.31 -4.66 5.50
N LEU A 355 -16.95 -4.19 4.29
CA LEU A 355 -15.58 -3.85 3.95
C LEU A 355 -15.03 -2.71 4.82
N GLU A 356 -15.84 -1.70 5.12
CA GLU A 356 -15.43 -0.58 5.98
C GLU A 356 -15.23 -0.98 7.43
N LYS A 357 -16.02 -1.93 7.94
CA LYS A 357 -15.79 -2.51 9.27
C LYS A 357 -14.44 -3.23 9.31
N GLU A 358 -14.13 -4.00 8.27
CA GLU A 358 -12.86 -4.72 8.17
C GLU A 358 -11.67 -3.77 8.00
N LEU A 359 -11.81 -2.71 7.20
CA LEU A 359 -10.83 -1.62 7.11
C LEU A 359 -10.67 -0.91 8.46
N GLY A 360 -11.74 -0.75 9.24
CA GLY A 360 -11.68 -0.19 10.59
C GLY A 360 -10.87 -1.05 11.57
N VAL A 361 -10.88 -2.37 11.41
CA VAL A 361 -9.98 -3.26 12.18
C VAL A 361 -8.53 -3.09 11.71
N ILE A 362 -8.28 -3.07 10.40
CA ILE A 362 -6.94 -2.91 9.82
C ILE A 362 -6.34 -1.55 10.22
N SER A 363 -7.15 -0.49 10.28
CA SER A 363 -6.72 0.85 10.67
C SER A 363 -6.18 0.92 12.10
N GLY A 364 -6.50 -0.07 12.95
CA GLY A 364 -5.93 -0.24 14.29
C GLY A 364 -4.50 -0.76 14.34
N TRP A 365 -3.90 -1.22 13.22
CA TRP A 365 -2.59 -1.89 13.24
C TRP A 365 -1.37 -0.96 13.13
N GLY A 366 -1.55 0.35 13.21
CA GLY A 366 -0.50 1.36 13.00
C GLY A 366 0.69 1.27 13.97
N ASP A 367 0.49 0.63 15.13
CA ASP A 367 1.53 0.43 16.14
C ASP A 367 2.09 -1.00 16.17
N SER A 368 1.81 -1.80 15.13
CA SER A 368 2.33 -3.18 15.01
C SER A 368 3.86 -3.19 15.15
N LYS A 369 4.40 -4.08 15.98
CA LYS A 369 5.84 -4.26 16.17
C LYS A 369 6.25 -5.65 15.72
N ALA A 370 7.45 -5.77 15.20
CA ALA A 370 7.96 -7.05 14.74
C ALA A 370 8.23 -8.01 15.92
N GLU A 371 7.73 -9.25 15.80
CA GLU A 371 8.15 -10.36 16.65
C GLU A 371 9.50 -10.95 16.18
N PHE A 372 9.86 -10.74 14.90
CA PHE A 372 11.10 -11.22 14.27
C PHE A 372 11.93 -10.06 13.69
N LYS A 373 13.23 -10.05 13.96
CA LYS A 373 14.18 -9.06 13.40
C LYS A 373 14.88 -9.65 12.17
N VAL A 374 14.91 -8.88 11.08
CA VAL A 374 15.58 -9.28 9.84
C VAL A 374 17.10 -9.40 10.09
N GLY A 375 17.74 -10.38 9.46
CA GLY A 375 19.18 -10.65 9.58
C GLY A 375 20.06 -9.57 8.93
N LYS A 376 21.38 -9.65 9.19
CA LYS A 376 22.40 -8.70 8.67
C LYS A 376 22.57 -8.73 7.15
N ASP A 377 22.00 -9.74 6.48
CA ASP A 377 21.98 -9.91 5.02
C ASP A 377 20.99 -8.96 4.33
N SER A 378 20.11 -8.32 5.10
CA SER A 378 19.23 -7.27 4.63
C SER A 378 19.83 -5.87 4.82
N ASN A 379 19.62 -5.01 3.83
CA ASN A 379 19.85 -3.56 3.92
C ASN A 379 19.03 -2.90 5.04
N ASP A 380 17.96 -3.55 5.53
CA ASP A 380 16.98 -3.05 6.51
C ASP A 380 17.53 -2.78 7.93
N GLY A 381 18.86 -2.70 8.06
CA GLY A 381 19.62 -2.32 9.26
C GLY A 381 20.69 -1.25 9.04
N LYS A 382 20.71 -0.55 7.89
CA LYS A 382 21.49 0.69 7.72
C LYS A 382 20.88 1.84 8.54
N ILE A 383 20.82 1.70 9.87
CA ILE A 383 20.70 2.82 10.83
C ILE A 383 21.46 2.46 12.10
#